data_AF-A0AAV1Z100-F1
#
_entry.id   AF-A0AAV1Z100-F1
#
_cell.length_a   1.000
_cell.length_b   1.000
_cell.length_c   1.000
_cell.angle_alpha   90.00
_cell.angle_beta   90.00
_cell.angle_gamma   90.00
#
_symmetry.space_group_name_H-M   'P 1'
#
loop_
_entity.id
_entity.type
_entity.pdbx_description
1 polymer ?
#
loop_
_entity_poly.entity_id
_entity_poly.type
_entity_poly.pdbx_seq_one_letter_code
_entity_poly.pdbx_strand_id
1 'polypeptide(L)'
;MVVDSESTLFFASRISLKLDCEMDLASYPHDVQQCEILIMSLQHTTDNVILKWKEFQITKNILLAQYYVSGNYSSDGTKKYDVGEFSYVSGQIKLSRRLGYFLINKYIPCVLIICMSFITFWIPAEAYPARVTLSVTSLLTIVTQQYQSAMPSVSYVVALNIWMLSCIGFVFCSLLEYAFVIAVMNNKGTDLWPFRKLKKLLHPSKTQSDHEAGKSPTHTSTESNKMSHQTIDRISRLVFPFCFLLFCSCYFIYFCR
;
A
#
# COMPACT_ATOMS: atom_id res chain seq x y z
N MET A 1 -21.30 46.79 12.95
CA MET A 1 -20.80 47.09 14.30
C MET A 1 -21.97 47.63 15.09
N VAL A 2 -22.32 46.99 16.20
CA VAL A 2 -23.44 47.40 17.06
C VAL A 2 -22.86 47.64 18.45
N VAL A 3 -23.22 48.75 19.07
CA VAL A 3 -22.81 49.08 20.44
C VAL A 3 -24.00 48.81 21.35
N ASP A 4 -23.78 48.00 22.37
CA ASP A 4 -24.78 47.73 23.41
C ASP A 4 -24.85 48.88 24.42
N SER A 5 -25.94 48.93 25.18
CA SER A 5 -26.17 49.85 26.30
C SER A 5 -25.05 49.84 27.35
N GLU A 6 -24.34 48.71 27.51
CA GLU A 6 -23.19 48.56 28.41
C GLU A 6 -21.85 48.99 27.77
N SER A 7 -21.85 49.72 26.66
CA SER A 7 -20.64 50.10 25.90
C SER A 7 -19.83 48.90 25.37
N THR A 8 -20.45 47.73 25.26
CA THR A 8 -19.83 46.57 24.59
C THR A 8 -20.02 46.68 23.09
N LEU A 9 -18.97 46.34 22.33
CA LEU A 9 -18.98 46.47 20.88
C LEU A 9 -19.08 45.09 20.24
N PHE A 10 -20.13 44.88 19.46
CA PHE A 10 -20.32 43.68 18.64
C PHE A 10 -19.91 43.95 17.20
N PHE A 11 -18.92 43.19 16.73
CA PHE A 11 -18.46 43.19 15.34
C PHE A 11 -18.53 41.78 14.77
N ALA A 12 -19.12 41.65 13.58
CA ALA A 12 -19.21 40.40 12.84
C ALA A 12 -18.76 40.64 11.40
N SER A 13 -17.93 39.73 10.88
CA SER A 13 -17.47 39.74 9.51
C SER A 13 -17.39 38.30 8.99
N ARG A 14 -17.71 38.10 7.71
CA ARG A 14 -17.54 36.82 7.02
C ARG A 14 -16.26 36.88 6.21
N ILE A 15 -15.32 36.00 6.51
CA ILE A 15 -14.01 35.94 5.86
C ILE A 15 -13.83 34.57 5.23
N SER A 16 -13.25 34.53 4.03
CA SER A 16 -12.78 33.29 3.40
C SER A 16 -11.27 33.23 3.53
N LEU A 17 -10.74 32.18 4.16
CA LEU A 17 -9.32 32.03 4.44
C LEU A 17 -8.79 30.77 3.77
N LYS A 18 -7.60 30.89 3.17
CA LYS A 18 -6.78 29.73 2.81
C LYS A 18 -5.73 29.59 3.91
N LEU A 19 -5.87 28.57 4.73
CA LEU A 19 -4.99 28.29 5.86
C LEU A 19 -4.02 27.18 5.48
N ASP A 20 -2.84 27.22 6.09
CA ASP A 20 -1.90 26.12 6.03
C ASP A 20 -2.22 25.11 7.14
N CYS A 21 -2.04 23.83 6.84
CA CYS A 21 -2.27 22.75 7.79
C CYS A 21 -1.18 21.69 7.58
N GLU A 22 -0.28 21.61 8.56
CA GLU A 22 0.73 20.57 8.61
C GLU A 22 0.05 19.23 8.88
N MET A 23 0.14 18.32 7.91
CA MET A 23 -0.50 17.01 7.96
C MET A 23 0.53 15.90 8.17
N ASP A 24 0.19 14.92 9.02
CA ASP A 24 0.94 13.68 9.14
C ASP A 24 0.25 12.56 8.33
N LEU A 25 0.91 12.12 7.26
CA LEU A 25 0.38 11.14 6.31
C LEU A 25 0.98 9.75 6.54
N ALA A 26 1.68 9.48 7.65
CA ALA A 26 2.29 8.17 7.92
C ALA A 26 1.27 7.03 7.84
N SER A 27 0.07 7.23 8.40
CA SER A 27 -1.04 6.26 8.39
C SER A 27 -1.97 6.38 7.18
N TYR A 28 -1.64 7.16 6.15
CA TYR A 28 -2.53 7.38 5.01
C TYR A 28 -2.89 6.06 4.29
N PRO A 29 -4.19 5.80 3.99
CA PRO A 29 -5.34 6.72 4.09
C PRO A 29 -6.16 6.62 5.40
N HIS A 30 -5.69 5.87 6.39
CA HIS A 30 -6.33 5.72 7.71
C HIS A 30 -5.98 6.86 8.69
N ASP A 31 -5.61 8.01 8.15
CA ASP A 31 -5.08 9.16 8.86
C ASP A 31 -6.19 10.05 9.46
N VAL A 32 -5.85 10.71 10.57
CA VAL A 32 -6.64 11.78 11.18
C VAL A 32 -5.75 13.01 11.28
N GLN A 33 -6.19 14.08 10.61
CA GLN A 33 -5.46 15.34 10.55
C GLN A 33 -5.98 16.32 11.59
N GLN A 34 -5.10 17.12 12.18
CA GLN A 34 -5.44 18.18 13.12
C GLN A 34 -5.06 19.52 12.51
N CYS A 35 -6.04 20.23 11.97
CA CYS A 35 -5.79 21.53 11.36
C CYS A 35 -6.09 22.65 12.36
N GLU A 36 -5.07 23.47 12.62
CA GLU A 36 -5.15 24.60 13.55
C GLU A 36 -5.48 25.91 12.82
N ILE A 37 -6.42 26.66 13.36
CA ILE A 37 -6.75 28.03 12.97
C ILE A 37 -6.25 28.94 14.08
N LEU A 38 -5.16 29.66 13.82
CA LEU A 38 -4.57 30.56 14.80
C LEU A 38 -4.86 32.02 14.43
N ILE A 39 -5.42 32.77 15.39
CA ILE A 39 -5.69 34.20 15.27
C ILE A 39 -4.92 34.90 16.39
N MET A 40 -4.15 35.93 16.03
CA MET A 40 -3.31 36.68 16.95
C MET A 40 -3.36 38.17 16.62
N SER A 41 -3.15 39.01 17.64
CA SER A 41 -2.89 40.45 17.45
C SER A 41 -1.56 40.66 16.72
N LEU A 42 -1.55 41.49 15.68
CA LEU A 42 -0.32 41.80 14.92
C LEU A 42 0.51 42.92 15.55
N GLN A 43 -0.14 43.92 16.15
CA GLN A 43 0.51 45.17 16.59
C GLN A 43 0.50 45.38 18.11
N HIS A 44 -0.49 44.82 18.81
CA HIS A 44 -0.68 45.05 20.23
C HIS A 44 -0.24 43.84 21.06
N THR A 45 0.57 44.10 22.09
CA THR A 45 0.99 43.12 23.09
C THR A 45 -0.15 42.81 24.07
N THR A 46 0.10 41.83 24.93
CA THR A 46 -0.82 41.39 26.00
C THR A 46 -1.23 42.50 26.97
N ASP A 47 -0.44 43.57 27.09
CA ASP A 47 -0.75 44.72 27.95
C ASP A 47 -1.96 45.51 27.44
N ASN A 48 -2.19 45.48 26.12
CA ASN A 48 -3.24 46.27 25.46
C ASN A 48 -4.41 45.40 24.99
N VAL A 49 -4.14 44.19 24.49
CA VAL A 49 -5.16 43.32 23.89
C VAL A 49 -5.00 41.88 24.37
N ILE A 50 -6.08 41.35 24.93
CA ILE A 50 -6.21 39.94 25.32
C ILE A 50 -7.37 39.33 24.52
N LEU A 51 -7.06 38.32 23.72
CA LEU A 51 -8.03 37.59 22.92
C LEU A 51 -8.54 36.39 23.71
N LYS A 52 -9.87 36.20 23.76
CA LYS A 52 -10.51 35.04 24.39
C LYS A 52 -11.64 34.52 23.52
N TRP A 53 -11.76 33.20 23.43
CA TRP A 53 -12.93 32.58 22.81
C TRP A 53 -14.17 32.81 23.66
N LYS A 54 -15.22 33.37 23.06
CA LYS A 54 -16.56 33.28 23.65
C LYS A 54 -17.13 31.87 23.44
N GLU A 55 -17.11 31.42 22.19
CA GLU A 55 -17.47 30.06 21.80
C GLU A 55 -16.81 29.74 20.46
N PHE A 56 -16.28 28.52 20.32
CA PHE A 56 -15.77 28.03 19.04
C PHE A 56 -16.76 26.99 18.47
N GLN A 57 -17.58 27.44 17.52
CA GLN A 57 -18.58 26.59 16.88
C GLN A 57 -18.22 26.29 15.43
N ILE A 58 -18.37 25.03 15.05
CA ILE A 58 -18.33 24.59 13.65
C ILE A 58 -19.76 24.34 13.21
N THR A 59 -20.10 24.77 11.99
CA THR A 59 -21.40 24.49 11.39
C THR A 59 -21.72 23.00 11.44
N LYS A 60 -22.92 22.65 11.91
CA LYS A 60 -23.38 21.26 11.93
C LYS A 60 -23.62 20.77 10.50
N ASN A 61 -23.40 19.48 10.26
CA ASN A 61 -23.65 18.81 8.97
C ASN A 61 -22.80 19.33 7.79
N ILE A 62 -21.55 19.72 8.01
CA ILE A 62 -20.65 20.01 6.89
C ILE A 62 -20.30 18.72 6.14
N LEU A 63 -20.49 18.74 4.83
CA LEU A 63 -20.17 17.62 3.94
C LEU A 63 -18.90 17.96 3.16
N LEU A 64 -17.80 17.31 3.53
CA LEU A 64 -16.56 17.34 2.77
C LEU A 64 -16.45 16.05 1.96
N ALA A 65 -15.94 16.17 0.73
CA ALA A 65 -15.84 15.04 -0.20
C ALA A 65 -14.85 13.97 0.28
N GLN A 66 -13.69 14.38 0.83
CA GLN A 66 -12.61 13.46 1.21
C GLN A 66 -12.49 13.24 2.72
N TYR A 67 -13.05 14.13 3.53
CA TYR A 67 -12.94 14.10 5.00
C TYR A 67 -14.31 14.20 5.67
N TYR A 68 -14.33 13.93 6.96
CA TYR A 68 -15.41 14.31 7.86
C TYR A 68 -14.79 14.92 9.12
N VAL A 69 -15.51 15.86 9.74
CA VAL A 69 -15.07 16.45 11.01
C VAL A 69 -15.38 15.45 12.11
N SER A 70 -14.33 14.98 12.79
CA SER A 70 -14.43 14.04 13.90
C SER A 70 -14.42 14.73 15.27
N GLY A 71 -13.96 15.98 15.34
CA GLY A 71 -13.98 16.76 16.57
C GLY A 71 -13.42 18.16 16.39
N ASN A 72 -13.58 18.98 17.42
CA ASN A 72 -13.03 20.32 17.49
C ASN A 72 -12.48 20.58 18.90
N TYR A 73 -11.54 21.51 18.97
CA TYR A 73 -10.95 21.97 20.23
C TYR A 73 -10.64 23.46 20.10
N SER A 74 -10.78 24.20 21.18
CA SER A 74 -10.40 25.61 21.23
C SER A 74 -9.46 25.85 22.39
N SER A 75 -8.46 26.69 22.18
CA SER A 75 -7.56 27.17 23.22
C SER A 75 -7.27 28.65 23.04
N ASP A 76 -6.91 29.30 24.12
CA ASP A 76 -6.39 30.66 24.18
C ASP A 76 -5.06 30.66 24.92
N GLY A 77 -4.19 31.61 24.60
CA GLY A 77 -2.86 31.67 25.20
C GLY A 77 -2.05 32.89 24.76
N THR A 78 -0.77 32.87 25.09
CA THR A 78 0.19 33.90 24.71
C THR A 78 1.41 33.29 24.02
N LYS A 79 1.99 34.01 23.06
CA LYS A 79 3.25 33.66 22.43
C LYS A 79 4.23 34.80 22.61
N LYS A 80 5.45 34.45 23.04
CA LYS A 80 6.54 35.40 23.22
C LYS A 80 7.40 35.44 21.96
N TYR A 81 7.60 36.65 21.46
CA TYR A 81 8.52 36.97 20.37
C TYR A 81 9.55 37.97 20.88
N ASP A 82 10.62 38.20 20.12
CA ASP A 82 11.68 39.14 20.48
C ASP A 82 11.16 40.57 20.72
N VAL A 83 10.09 40.93 20.00
CA VAL A 83 9.46 42.26 20.06
C VAL A 83 8.39 42.40 21.16
N GLY A 84 8.02 41.31 21.84
CA GLY A 84 7.01 41.33 22.90
C GLY A 84 6.18 40.05 23.00
N GLU A 85 5.23 40.05 23.93
CA GLU A 85 4.29 38.95 24.15
C GLU A 85 2.92 39.28 23.58
N PHE A 86 2.36 38.35 22.79
CA PHE A 86 1.11 38.55 22.04
C PHE A 86 0.09 37.48 22.41
N SER A 87 -1.14 37.93 22.66
CA SER A 87 -2.27 37.03 22.91
C SER A 87 -2.79 36.42 21.60
N TYR A 88 -3.08 35.13 21.63
CA TYR A 88 -3.67 34.39 20.52
C TYR A 88 -4.86 33.55 20.97
N VAL A 89 -5.72 33.25 20.00
CA VAL A 89 -6.77 32.25 20.11
C VAL A 89 -6.60 31.22 19.00
N SER A 90 -6.69 29.95 19.35
CA SER A 90 -6.55 28.81 18.44
C SER A 90 -7.82 27.97 18.42
N GLY A 91 -8.29 27.64 17.22
CA GLY A 91 -9.36 26.68 16.98
C GLY A 91 -8.83 25.51 16.16
N GLN A 92 -8.84 24.31 16.72
CA GLN A 92 -8.38 23.10 16.06
C GLN A 92 -9.56 22.25 15.57
N ILE A 93 -9.44 21.76 14.34
CA ILE A 93 -10.44 20.92 13.68
C ILE A 93 -9.80 19.55 13.39
N LYS A 94 -10.38 18.49 13.94
CA LYS A 94 -9.98 17.12 13.62
C LYS A 94 -10.72 16.66 12.37
N LEU A 95 -9.95 16.35 11.34
CA LEU A 95 -10.42 15.88 10.04
C LEU A 95 -10.00 14.43 9.84
N SER A 96 -10.98 13.54 9.82
CA SER A 96 -10.76 12.12 9.56
C SER A 96 -11.05 11.81 8.09
N ARG A 97 -10.16 11.07 7.43
CA ARG A 97 -10.31 10.75 6.00
C ARG A 97 -11.40 9.71 5.76
N ARG A 98 -12.14 9.86 4.66
CA ARG A 98 -13.12 8.86 4.19
C ARG A 98 -12.40 7.74 3.42
N LEU A 99 -12.47 6.53 3.96
CA LEU A 99 -11.77 5.36 3.41
C LEU A 99 -12.43 4.72 2.18
N GLY A 100 -13.73 4.96 1.95
CA GLY A 100 -14.50 4.24 0.93
C GLY A 100 -13.90 4.27 -0.49
N TYR A 101 -13.39 5.43 -0.90
CA TYR A 101 -12.71 5.57 -2.20
C TYR A 101 -11.47 4.67 -2.30
N PHE A 102 -10.64 4.65 -1.26
CA PHE A 102 -9.40 3.87 -1.22
C PHE A 102 -9.67 2.38 -1.15
N LEU A 103 -10.68 1.95 -0.39
CA LEU A 103 -11.09 0.55 -0.33
C LEU A 103 -11.45 0.03 -1.72
N ILE A 104 -12.29 0.76 -2.46
CA ILE A 104 -12.79 0.32 -3.77
C ILE A 104 -11.73 0.46 -4.88
N ASN A 105 -10.96 1.54 -4.89
CA ASN A 105 -10.07 1.86 -6.02
C ASN A 105 -8.61 1.46 -5.79
N LYS A 106 -8.21 1.12 -4.56
CA LYS A 106 -6.83 0.73 -4.21
C LYS A 106 -6.78 -0.68 -3.62
N TYR A 107 -7.42 -0.90 -2.48
CA TYR A 107 -7.32 -2.18 -1.76
C TYR A 107 -7.95 -3.34 -2.53
N ILE A 108 -9.22 -3.23 -2.96
CA ILE A 108 -9.93 -4.30 -3.67
C ILE A 108 -9.19 -4.76 -4.94
N PRO A 109 -8.79 -3.86 -5.87
CA PRO A 109 -8.03 -4.26 -7.06
C PRO A 109 -6.72 -4.97 -6.72
N CYS A 110 -5.97 -4.51 -5.70
CA CYS A 110 -4.75 -5.18 -5.27
C CYS A 110 -5.01 -6.61 -4.78
N VAL A 111 -6.03 -6.81 -3.95
CA VAL A 111 -6.42 -8.15 -3.47
C VAL A 111 -6.80 -9.05 -4.63
N LEU A 112 -7.58 -8.56 -5.60
CA LEU A 112 -7.96 -9.32 -6.78
C LEU A 112 -6.74 -9.73 -7.62
N ILE A 113 -5.77 -8.84 -7.81
CA ILE A 113 -4.51 -9.14 -8.53
C ILE A 113 -3.72 -10.23 -7.79
N ILE A 114 -3.65 -10.16 -6.46
CA ILE A 114 -2.99 -11.19 -5.64
C ILE A 114 -3.71 -12.54 -5.77
N CYS A 115 -5.03 -12.57 -5.70
CA CYS A 115 -5.82 -13.78 -5.92
C CYS A 115 -5.53 -14.39 -7.31
N MET A 116 -5.41 -13.55 -8.35
CA MET A 116 -5.03 -14.00 -9.69
C MET A 116 -3.63 -14.60 -9.74
N SER A 117 -2.68 -14.04 -8.97
CA SER A 117 -1.33 -14.64 -8.86
C SER A 117 -1.38 -16.04 -8.24
N PHE A 118 -2.24 -16.28 -7.24
CA PHE A 118 -2.38 -17.59 -6.59
C PHE A 118 -3.08 -18.63 -7.47
N ILE A 119 -3.97 -18.20 -8.36
CA ILE A 119 -4.59 -19.09 -9.36
C ILE A 119 -3.51 -19.72 -10.26
N THR A 120 -2.37 -19.06 -10.47
CA THR A 120 -1.27 -19.63 -11.27
C THR A 120 -0.70 -20.94 -10.69
N PHE A 121 -0.82 -21.18 -9.38
CA PHE A 121 -0.39 -22.44 -8.75
C PHE A 121 -1.27 -23.64 -9.11
N TRP A 122 -2.49 -23.38 -9.60
CA TRP A 122 -3.40 -24.42 -10.09
C TRP A 122 -3.16 -24.76 -11.55
N ILE A 123 -2.44 -23.90 -12.28
CA ILE A 123 -2.14 -24.11 -13.68
C ILE A 123 -0.97 -25.10 -13.79
N PRO A 124 -1.11 -26.18 -14.58
CA PRO A 124 -0.04 -27.17 -14.76
C PRO A 124 1.22 -26.51 -15.36
N ALA A 125 2.40 -26.97 -14.93
CA ALA A 125 3.68 -26.33 -15.26
C ALA A 125 4.01 -26.37 -16.77
N GLU A 126 3.36 -27.23 -17.53
CA GLU A 126 3.47 -27.32 -18.99
C GLU A 126 2.94 -26.07 -19.69
N ALA A 127 1.99 -25.34 -19.09
CA ALA A 127 1.44 -24.09 -19.62
C ALA A 127 2.27 -22.86 -19.17
N TYR A 128 3.59 -22.95 -19.37
CA TYR A 128 4.57 -21.95 -18.97
C TYR A 128 4.30 -20.50 -19.46
N PRO A 129 3.82 -20.24 -20.70
CA PRO A 129 3.60 -18.86 -21.14
C PRO A 129 2.43 -18.19 -20.40
N ALA A 130 1.42 -18.95 -19.95
CA ALA A 130 0.29 -18.40 -19.23
C ALA A 130 0.69 -17.91 -17.83
N ARG A 131 1.47 -18.71 -17.08
CA ARG A 131 1.89 -18.37 -15.70
C ARG A 131 2.77 -17.12 -15.66
N VAL A 132 3.73 -17.00 -16.57
CA VAL A 132 4.62 -15.83 -16.65
C VAL A 132 3.84 -14.57 -17.01
N THR A 133 2.99 -14.66 -18.04
CA THR A 133 2.22 -13.50 -18.52
C THR A 133 1.29 -12.96 -17.44
N LEU A 134 0.58 -13.83 -16.71
CA LEU A 134 -0.30 -13.43 -15.61
C LEU A 134 0.49 -12.76 -14.48
N SER A 135 1.64 -13.30 -14.10
CA SER A 135 2.48 -12.76 -13.02
C SER A 135 3.10 -11.41 -13.37
N VAL A 136 3.66 -11.27 -14.58
CA VAL A 136 4.26 -10.02 -15.05
C VAL A 136 3.19 -8.93 -15.26
N THR A 137 2.03 -9.28 -15.81
CA THR A 137 0.92 -8.33 -15.98
C THR A 137 0.41 -7.85 -14.62
N SER A 138 0.35 -8.73 -13.62
CA SER A 138 -0.01 -8.40 -12.24
C SER A 138 0.96 -7.39 -11.62
N LEU A 139 2.28 -7.63 -11.75
CA LEU A 139 3.31 -6.70 -11.29
C LEU A 139 3.19 -5.33 -11.98
N LEU A 140 3.06 -5.34 -13.31
CA LEU A 140 2.91 -4.11 -14.09
C LEU A 140 1.67 -3.34 -13.64
N THR A 141 0.55 -4.01 -13.43
CA THR A 141 -0.72 -3.37 -13.05
C THR A 141 -0.63 -2.71 -11.68
N ILE A 142 -0.02 -3.37 -10.68
CA ILE A 142 0.18 -2.79 -9.34
C ILE A 142 1.10 -1.57 -9.42
N VAL A 143 2.21 -1.68 -10.16
CA VAL A 143 3.14 -0.55 -10.35
C VAL A 143 2.45 0.61 -11.07
N THR A 144 1.72 0.35 -12.16
CA THR A 144 0.95 1.37 -12.89
C THR A 144 -0.09 2.04 -11.98
N GLN A 145 -0.80 1.28 -11.17
CA GLN A 145 -1.77 1.83 -10.21
C GLN A 145 -1.10 2.76 -9.20
N GLN A 146 0.10 2.44 -8.73
CA GLN A 146 0.88 3.30 -7.84
C GLN A 146 1.22 4.64 -8.52
N TYR A 147 1.66 4.62 -9.78
CA TYR A 147 2.00 5.84 -10.54
C TYR A 147 0.79 6.69 -10.94
N GLN A 148 -0.35 6.08 -11.28
CA GLN A 148 -1.56 6.82 -11.67
C GLN A 148 -2.29 7.45 -10.48
N SER A 149 -1.96 7.05 -9.26
CA SER A 149 -2.55 7.63 -8.06
C SER A 149 -1.92 8.99 -7.79
N ALA A 150 -2.73 10.06 -7.79
CA ALA A 150 -2.33 11.39 -7.34
C ALA A 150 -2.13 11.43 -5.81
N MET A 151 -1.26 10.57 -5.29
CA MET A 151 -0.89 10.58 -3.88
C MET A 151 0.01 11.78 -3.60
N PRO A 152 -0.15 12.44 -2.45
CA PRO A 152 0.77 13.50 -2.05
C PRO A 152 2.20 12.94 -2.00
N SER A 153 3.13 13.64 -2.66
CA SER A 153 4.53 13.27 -2.66
C SER A 153 5.15 13.58 -1.29
N VAL A 154 5.24 12.56 -0.45
CA VAL A 154 5.94 12.62 0.83
C VAL A 154 7.23 11.81 0.75
N SER A 155 8.26 12.25 1.48
CA SER A 155 9.59 11.60 1.48
C SER A 155 9.67 10.38 2.40
N TYR A 156 8.69 10.16 3.28
CA TYR A 156 8.64 9.06 4.22
C TYR A 156 7.71 7.93 3.76
N VAL A 157 7.83 6.76 4.42
CA VAL A 157 7.01 5.59 4.12
C VAL A 157 5.61 5.76 4.70
N VAL A 158 4.62 5.57 3.84
CA VAL A 158 3.18 5.66 4.15
C VAL A 158 2.58 4.26 4.26
N ALA A 159 1.53 4.08 5.06
CA ALA A 159 0.82 2.81 5.23
C ALA A 159 0.38 2.19 3.89
N LEU A 160 -0.13 2.99 2.94
CA LEU A 160 -0.47 2.51 1.61
C LEU A 160 0.75 2.01 0.83
N ASN A 161 1.93 2.64 0.97
CA ASN A 161 3.16 2.15 0.34
C ASN A 161 3.56 0.78 0.90
N ILE A 162 3.40 0.56 2.21
CA ILE A 162 3.66 -0.75 2.83
C ILE A 162 2.72 -1.81 2.26
N TRP A 163 1.44 -1.49 2.08
CA TRP A 163 0.47 -2.38 1.44
C TRP A 163 0.88 -2.74 0.01
N MET A 164 1.16 -1.73 -0.82
CA MET A 164 1.53 -1.93 -2.23
C MET A 164 2.83 -2.71 -2.38
N LEU A 165 3.87 -2.36 -1.60
CA LEU A 165 5.16 -3.07 -1.61
C LEU A 165 5.01 -4.53 -1.17
N SER A 166 4.18 -4.79 -0.16
CA SER A 166 3.90 -6.16 0.29
C SER A 166 3.20 -6.97 -0.79
N CYS A 167 2.18 -6.40 -1.44
CA CYS A 167 1.51 -7.02 -2.58
C CYS A 167 2.50 -7.32 -3.73
N ILE A 168 3.34 -6.36 -4.11
CA ILE A 168 4.40 -6.57 -5.12
C ILE A 168 5.33 -7.71 -4.70
N GLY A 169 5.74 -7.73 -3.43
CA GLY A 169 6.57 -8.80 -2.86
C GLY A 169 5.92 -10.18 -2.99
N PHE A 170 4.62 -10.32 -2.69
CA PHE A 170 3.91 -11.60 -2.84
C PHE A 170 3.83 -12.06 -4.30
N VAL A 171 3.52 -11.16 -5.24
CA VAL A 171 3.50 -11.51 -6.68
C VAL A 171 4.90 -11.89 -7.16
N PHE A 172 5.93 -11.19 -6.70
CA PHE A 172 7.32 -11.51 -7.02
C PHE A 172 7.74 -12.88 -6.46
N CYS A 173 7.37 -13.20 -5.22
CA CYS A 173 7.59 -14.52 -4.62
C CYS A 173 6.86 -15.62 -5.41
N SER A 174 5.65 -15.37 -5.93
CA SER A 174 4.95 -16.30 -6.82
C SER A 174 5.71 -16.54 -8.13
N LEU A 175 6.37 -15.50 -8.67
CA LEU A 175 7.21 -15.64 -9.87
C LEU A 175 8.50 -16.43 -9.58
N LEU A 176 9.11 -16.22 -8.42
CA LEU A 176 10.28 -16.97 -7.97
C LEU A 176 9.97 -18.45 -7.73
N GLU A 177 8.83 -18.74 -7.11
CA GLU A 177 8.33 -20.11 -6.92
C GLU A 177 8.24 -20.83 -8.27
N TYR A 178 7.65 -20.17 -9.25
CA TYR A 178 7.53 -20.71 -10.58
C TYR A 178 8.89 -20.93 -11.27
N ALA A 179 9.81 -19.96 -11.15
CA ALA A 179 11.18 -20.12 -11.66
C ALA A 179 11.89 -21.31 -11.01
N PHE A 180 11.66 -21.53 -9.71
CA PHE A 180 12.19 -22.66 -8.97
C PHE A 180 11.58 -24.00 -9.44
N VAL A 181 10.26 -24.06 -9.67
CA VAL A 181 9.58 -25.25 -10.21
C VAL A 181 10.17 -25.64 -11.57
N ILE A 182 10.37 -24.69 -12.49
CA ILE A 182 11.01 -24.96 -13.79
C ILE A 182 12.44 -25.47 -13.61
N ALA A 183 13.23 -24.85 -12.74
CA ALA A 183 14.61 -25.27 -12.51
C ALA A 183 14.68 -26.73 -12.01
N VAL A 184 13.77 -27.12 -11.10
CA VAL A 184 13.64 -28.49 -10.62
C VAL A 184 13.19 -29.46 -11.71
N MET A 185 12.27 -29.05 -12.59
CA MET A 185 11.84 -29.87 -13.75
C MET A 185 12.99 -30.10 -14.74
N ASN A 186 13.73 -29.05 -15.09
CA ASN A 186 14.84 -29.14 -16.04
C ASN A 186 15.97 -30.03 -15.52
N ASN A 187 16.22 -30.02 -14.19
CA ASN A 187 17.22 -30.88 -13.56
C ASN A 187 16.81 -32.36 -13.51
N LYS A 188 15.54 -32.68 -13.76
CA LYS A 188 15.00 -34.05 -13.88
C LYS A 188 14.98 -34.58 -15.33
N GLY A 189 15.54 -33.83 -16.29
CA GLY A 189 15.71 -34.30 -17.67
C GLY A 189 14.43 -34.32 -18.52
N THR A 190 13.34 -33.71 -18.05
CA THR A 190 12.16 -33.49 -18.89
C THR A 190 12.48 -32.39 -19.91
N ASP A 191 12.50 -32.73 -21.21
CA ASP A 191 12.76 -31.88 -22.37
C ASP A 191 11.74 -30.71 -22.50
N LEU A 192 11.72 -29.77 -21.56
CA LEU A 192 10.69 -28.72 -21.46
C LEU A 192 10.98 -27.47 -22.32
N TRP A 193 12.15 -27.40 -22.97
CA TRP A 193 12.53 -26.25 -23.81
C TRP A 193 12.46 -26.59 -25.31
N PRO A 194 11.59 -25.91 -26.09
CA PRO A 194 11.51 -26.11 -27.54
C PRO A 194 12.84 -25.82 -28.25
N PHE A 195 13.64 -24.89 -27.72
CA PHE A 195 14.97 -24.56 -28.26
C PHE A 195 15.96 -25.73 -28.24
N ARG A 196 15.84 -26.66 -27.29
CA ARG A 196 16.73 -27.84 -27.22
C ARG A 196 16.34 -28.88 -28.27
N LYS A 197 15.04 -28.99 -28.58
CA LYS A 197 14.51 -29.83 -29.66
C LYS A 197 14.91 -29.27 -31.03
N LEU A 198 14.86 -27.94 -31.20
CA LEU A 198 15.34 -27.26 -32.40
C LEU A 198 16.86 -27.41 -32.60
N LYS A 199 17.66 -27.34 -31.51
CA LYS A 199 19.11 -27.61 -31.55
C LYS A 199 19.44 -29.06 -31.90
N LYS A 200 18.65 -30.04 -31.42
CA LYS A 200 18.76 -31.46 -31.82
C LYS A 200 18.36 -31.69 -33.29
N LEU A 201 17.43 -30.90 -33.84
CA LEU A 201 17.01 -30.98 -35.25
C LEU A 201 17.99 -30.27 -36.20
N LEU A 202 18.67 -29.21 -35.76
CA LEU A 202 19.66 -28.48 -36.57
C LEU A 202 21.03 -29.18 -36.69
N HIS A 203 21.37 -30.11 -35.80
CA HIS A 203 22.61 -30.89 -35.87
C HIS A 203 22.31 -32.40 -35.73
N PRO A 204 22.00 -33.11 -36.83
CA PRO A 204 22.06 -34.56 -36.83
C PRO A 204 23.55 -34.96 -36.93
N SER A 205 24.18 -35.31 -35.81
CA SER A 205 25.51 -35.91 -35.87
C SER A 205 25.41 -37.28 -36.54
N LYS A 206 25.94 -37.39 -37.76
CA LYS A 206 26.32 -38.67 -38.38
C LYS A 206 27.25 -39.41 -37.43
N THR A 207 27.01 -40.69 -37.15
CA THR A 207 27.89 -41.83 -37.53
C THR A 207 27.18 -43.17 -37.18
N GLN A 208 27.45 -44.14 -38.03
CA GLN A 208 26.87 -45.47 -38.25
C GLN A 208 27.52 -46.54 -37.33
N SER A 209 26.74 -47.58 -36.95
CA SER A 209 27.08 -49.03 -36.79
C SER A 209 28.38 -49.44 -36.02
N ASP A 210 28.44 -50.33 -35.02
CA ASP A 210 27.91 -51.69 -34.90
C ASP A 210 28.18 -52.31 -33.49
N HIS A 211 27.36 -53.32 -33.14
CA HIS A 211 27.60 -54.51 -32.29
C HIS A 211 27.85 -54.48 -30.74
N GLU A 212 27.02 -55.33 -30.09
CA GLU A 212 27.26 -56.25 -28.95
C GLU A 212 26.83 -55.95 -27.49
N ALA A 213 25.86 -56.79 -27.06
CA ALA A 213 25.78 -57.56 -25.81
C ALA A 213 25.67 -56.85 -24.44
N GLY A 214 24.45 -56.91 -23.88
CA GLY A 214 24.18 -57.43 -22.52
C GLY A 214 24.76 -56.71 -21.30
N LYS A 215 23.87 -56.03 -20.54
CA LYS A 215 23.64 -56.24 -19.08
C LYS A 215 22.76 -55.11 -18.50
N SER A 216 21.54 -55.47 -18.11
CA SER A 216 20.94 -55.02 -16.84
C SER A 216 21.41 -56.03 -15.77
N PRO A 217 21.54 -55.74 -14.45
CA PRO A 217 20.88 -54.70 -13.65
C PRO A 217 21.89 -53.84 -12.84
N THR A 218 21.51 -52.71 -12.25
CA THR A 218 21.19 -52.65 -10.80
C THR A 218 20.65 -51.25 -10.51
N HIS A 219 19.35 -51.16 -10.21
CA HIS A 219 18.77 -49.99 -9.55
C HIS A 219 19.21 -50.03 -8.08
N THR A 220 20.33 -49.39 -7.75
CA THR A 220 20.61 -48.99 -6.38
C THR A 220 19.83 -47.71 -6.11
N SER A 221 18.72 -47.90 -5.40
CA SER A 221 17.91 -46.86 -4.78
C SER A 221 18.77 -46.05 -3.79
N THR A 222 19.33 -44.93 -4.26
CA THR A 222 19.75 -43.86 -3.37
C THR A 222 18.55 -42.95 -3.17
N GLU A 223 17.80 -43.19 -2.09
CA GLU A 223 16.80 -42.27 -1.53
C GLU A 223 17.49 -40.96 -1.13
N SER A 224 17.72 -40.08 -2.10
CA SER A 224 17.85 -38.65 -1.82
C SER A 224 16.43 -38.12 -1.72
N ASN A 225 16.09 -37.50 -0.59
CA ASN A 225 14.83 -36.77 -0.32
C ASN A 225 14.60 -35.68 -1.39
N LYS A 226 14.21 -36.08 -2.60
CA LYS A 226 14.13 -35.21 -3.78
C LYS A 226 12.68 -34.80 -3.94
N MET A 227 12.30 -33.75 -3.19
CA MET A 227 10.98 -33.13 -3.21
C MET A 227 10.44 -33.04 -4.64
N SER A 228 9.26 -33.62 -4.86
CA SER A 228 8.61 -33.62 -6.17
C SER A 228 8.12 -32.21 -6.49
N HIS A 229 8.17 -31.79 -7.76
CA HIS A 229 7.65 -30.48 -8.21
C HIS A 229 6.17 -30.30 -7.78
N GLN A 230 5.42 -31.41 -7.81
CA GLN A 230 4.02 -31.46 -7.35
C GLN A 230 3.85 -31.19 -5.85
N THR A 231 4.84 -31.56 -5.03
CA THR A 231 4.82 -31.28 -3.59
C THR A 231 5.05 -29.79 -3.32
N ILE A 232 5.91 -29.15 -4.13
CA ILE A 232 6.19 -27.71 -4.04
C ILE A 232 4.92 -26.92 -4.36
N ASP A 233 4.29 -27.18 -5.52
CA ASP A 233 3.05 -26.50 -5.90
C ASP A 233 1.95 -26.70 -4.84
N ARG A 234 1.85 -27.91 -4.24
CA ARG A 234 0.84 -28.22 -3.21
C ARG A 234 1.04 -27.43 -1.91
N ILE A 235 2.30 -27.24 -1.51
CA ILE A 235 2.64 -26.42 -0.32
C ILE A 235 2.39 -24.94 -0.63
N SER A 236 2.83 -24.45 -1.79
CA SER A 236 2.65 -23.06 -2.23
C SER A 236 1.17 -22.66 -2.25
N ARG A 237 0.27 -23.56 -2.68
CA ARG A 237 -1.19 -23.34 -2.69
C ARG A 237 -1.80 -23.01 -1.32
N LEU A 238 -1.21 -23.46 -0.23
CA LEU A 238 -1.74 -23.21 1.12
C LEU A 238 -0.96 -22.10 1.84
N VAL A 239 0.37 -22.09 1.71
CA VAL A 239 1.22 -21.15 2.42
C VAL A 239 1.01 -19.71 1.93
N PHE A 240 0.97 -19.47 0.62
CA PHE A 240 0.85 -18.11 0.08
C PHE A 240 -0.48 -17.42 0.48
N PRO A 241 -1.66 -18.05 0.30
CA PRO A 241 -2.92 -17.45 0.76
C PRO A 241 -2.96 -17.26 2.27
N PHE A 242 -2.45 -18.20 3.06
CA PHE A 242 -2.43 -18.09 4.52
C PHE A 242 -1.55 -16.91 4.98
N CYS A 243 -0.33 -16.80 4.44
CA CYS A 243 0.57 -15.68 4.74
C CYS A 243 -0.03 -14.33 4.33
N PHE A 244 -0.72 -14.27 3.19
CA PHE A 244 -1.39 -13.05 2.74
C PHE A 244 -2.57 -12.67 3.65
N LEU A 245 -3.38 -13.64 4.08
CA LEU A 245 -4.46 -13.38 5.04
C LEU A 245 -3.92 -12.88 6.39
N LEU A 246 -2.86 -13.50 6.90
CA LEU A 246 -2.19 -13.05 8.12
C LEU A 246 -1.68 -11.61 7.96
N PHE A 247 -1.04 -11.30 6.84
CA PHE A 247 -0.59 -9.95 6.52
C PHE A 247 -1.76 -8.95 6.50
N CYS A 248 -2.85 -9.28 5.82
CA CYS A 248 -4.06 -8.43 5.79
C CYS A 248 -4.59 -8.16 7.19
N SER A 249 -4.73 -9.19 8.02
CA SER A 249 -5.20 -9.03 9.41
C SER A 249 -4.25 -8.15 10.22
N CYS A 250 -2.95 -8.41 10.19
CA CYS A 250 -1.96 -7.59 10.91
C CYS A 250 -1.97 -6.13 10.42
N TYR A 251 -2.05 -5.91 9.10
CA TYR A 251 -2.07 -4.59 8.50
C TYR A 251 -3.28 -3.76 8.97
N PHE A 252 -4.49 -4.32 8.86
CA PHE A 252 -5.70 -3.61 9.27
C PHE A 252 -5.77 -3.41 10.79
N ILE A 253 -5.27 -4.34 11.61
CA ILE A 253 -5.21 -4.16 13.06
C ILE A 253 -4.25 -3.03 13.45
N TYR A 254 -3.11 -2.91 12.77
CA TYR A 254 -2.11 -1.90 13.08
C TYR A 254 -2.53 -0.50 12.60
N PHE A 255 -3.01 -0.36 11.36
CA PHE A 255 -3.28 0.94 10.75
C PHE A 255 -4.73 1.43 10.92
N CYS A 256 -5.68 0.57 11.25
CA CYS A 256 -7.09 0.95 11.39
C CYS A 256 -7.51 1.19 12.86
N ARG A 257 -6.54 1.37 13.76
CA ARG A 257 -6.75 1.76 15.17
C ARG A 257 -6.89 3.27 15.29
#